data_AF-A0AAU1CGW1-F1
#
_entry.id   AF-A0AAU1CGW1-F1
#
_cell.length_a   1.000
_cell.length_b   1.000
_cell.length_c   1.000
_cell.angle_alpha   90.00
_cell.angle_beta   90.00
_cell.angle_gamma   90.00
#
_symmetry.space_group_name_H-M   'P 1'
#
loop_
_entity.id
_entity.type
_entity.pdbx_description
1 polymer ?
#
loop_
_entity_poly.entity_id
_entity_poly.type
_entity_poly.pdbx_seq_one_letter_code
_entity_poly.pdbx_strand_id
1 'polypeptide(L)'
;MVITVARECDAPPTAAEAGSDSIPVDVEFIRDGLIHALELPLATTTREVIDSTIHQVRGHLNLLMGEELGYDSDDAVRELFRRAYALLDLGRRPNEASPAFEAFAHLRDTARVAQRLLDNFERLRHNSAHRPEPSGPWPPEERPGSDFTSLSAQPQESRRTTTKEKT
;
A
#
# COMPACT_ATOMS: atom_id res chain seq x y z
N MET A 1 -28.57 14.86 -46.64
CA MET A 1 -28.28 13.43 -46.84
C MET A 1 -27.79 12.90 -45.51
N VAL A 2 -28.65 12.13 -44.83
CA VAL A 2 -28.45 11.64 -43.46
C VAL A 2 -27.91 10.23 -43.59
N ILE A 3 -26.77 9.93 -42.99
CA ILE A 3 -26.25 8.56 -42.91
C ILE A 3 -26.31 8.15 -41.45
N THR A 4 -27.37 7.44 -41.12
CA THR A 4 -27.50 6.62 -39.92
C THR A 4 -26.80 5.29 -40.20
N VAL A 5 -25.81 4.91 -39.39
CA VAL A 5 -25.38 3.52 -39.27
C VAL A 5 -25.37 3.18 -37.78
N ALA A 6 -26.36 2.37 -37.39
CA ALA A 6 -26.30 1.55 -36.20
C ALA A 6 -25.80 0.16 -36.63
N ARG A 7 -24.92 -0.43 -35.82
CA ARG A 7 -24.52 -1.85 -35.66
C ARG A 7 -23.14 -1.85 -35.00
N GLU A 8 -22.84 -2.57 -33.94
CA GLU A 8 -23.46 -3.72 -33.29
C GLU A 8 -22.88 -3.78 -31.86
N CYS A 9 -23.70 -4.08 -30.86
CA CYS A 9 -23.20 -4.44 -29.53
C CYS A 9 -22.53 -5.81 -29.64
N ASP A 10 -21.21 -5.84 -29.59
CA ASP A 10 -20.47 -7.03 -29.19
C ASP A 10 -20.04 -6.87 -27.73
N ALA A 11 -20.20 -7.94 -26.96
CA ALA A 11 -20.00 -8.00 -25.51
C ALA A 11 -18.54 -7.73 -25.12
N PRO A 12 -18.25 -7.24 -23.90
CA PRO A 12 -16.89 -6.89 -23.52
C PRO A 12 -16.03 -8.16 -23.47
N PRO A 13 -14.90 -8.25 -24.20
CA PRO A 13 -13.88 -9.20 -23.82
C PRO A 13 -13.34 -8.72 -22.47
N THR A 14 -13.72 -9.48 -21.45
CA THR A 14 -12.89 -9.95 -20.35
C THR A 14 -11.84 -8.96 -19.88
N ALA A 15 -12.01 -8.51 -18.62
CA ALA A 15 -11.00 -7.84 -17.82
C ALA A 15 -9.60 -8.28 -18.24
N ALA A 16 -8.98 -7.47 -19.11
CA ALA A 16 -7.56 -7.46 -19.23
C ALA A 16 -7.13 -7.01 -17.85
N GLU A 17 -6.62 -7.97 -17.07
CA GLU A 17 -5.68 -7.70 -16.00
C GLU A 17 -4.76 -6.61 -16.55
N ALA A 18 -5.03 -5.37 -16.15
CA ALA A 18 -4.08 -4.30 -16.27
C ALA A 18 -3.00 -4.71 -15.27
N GLY A 19 -2.15 -5.67 -15.69
CA GLY A 19 -0.83 -5.82 -15.15
C GLY A 19 -0.24 -4.45 -15.31
N SER A 20 -0.27 -3.69 -14.22
CA SER A 20 0.25 -2.35 -14.16
C SER A 20 1.70 -2.47 -14.59
N ASP A 21 1.98 -2.18 -15.86
CA ASP A 21 3.29 -1.84 -16.38
C ASP A 21 3.68 -0.47 -15.78
N SER A 22 3.59 -0.37 -14.45
CA SER A 22 4.03 0.76 -13.66
C SER A 22 5.54 0.80 -13.83
N ILE A 23 6.02 1.89 -14.39
CA ILE A 23 7.44 2.22 -14.40
C ILE A 23 7.93 2.07 -12.96
N PRO A 24 8.96 1.24 -12.70
CA PRO A 24 9.38 0.95 -11.36
C PRO A 24 9.78 2.25 -10.66
N VAL A 25 9.27 2.44 -9.44
CA VAL A 25 9.62 3.59 -8.61
C VAL A 25 11.14 3.64 -8.44
N ASP A 26 11.73 4.75 -8.90
CA ASP A 26 13.15 5.05 -8.70
C ASP A 26 13.37 5.48 -7.24
N VAL A 27 13.73 4.49 -6.42
CA VAL A 27 13.91 4.64 -4.98
C VAL A 27 15.05 5.59 -4.64
N GLU A 28 16.16 5.51 -5.37
CA GLU A 28 17.34 6.34 -5.11
C GLU A 28 17.05 7.80 -5.44
N PHE A 29 16.38 8.05 -6.57
CA PHE A 29 15.96 9.41 -6.92
C PHE A 29 15.02 10.03 -5.87
N ILE A 30 14.05 9.24 -5.38
CA ILE A 30 13.15 9.70 -4.32
C ILE A 30 13.94 9.95 -3.02
N ARG A 31 14.81 9.03 -2.63
CA ARG A 31 15.63 9.13 -1.42
C ARG A 31 16.47 10.41 -1.45
N ASP A 32 17.17 10.68 -2.55
CA ASP A 32 17.99 11.88 -2.72
C ASP A 32 17.15 13.16 -2.62
N GLY A 33 15.97 13.18 -3.26
CA GLY A 33 15.04 14.29 -3.16
C GLY A 33 14.55 14.54 -1.73
N LEU A 34 14.31 13.48 -0.95
CA LEU A 34 13.90 13.58 0.45
C LEU A 34 15.05 14.02 1.37
N ILE A 35 16.27 13.52 1.17
CA ILE A 35 17.46 13.95 1.90
C ILE A 35 17.67 15.45 1.66
N HIS A 36 17.66 15.88 0.40
CA HIS A 36 17.78 17.28 0.04
C HIS A 36 16.74 18.15 0.76
N ALA A 37 15.46 17.76 0.72
CA ALA A 37 14.39 18.48 1.42
C ALA A 37 14.58 18.52 2.95
N LEU A 38 15.12 17.46 3.55
CA LEU A 38 15.39 17.37 4.98
C LEU A 38 16.69 18.07 5.41
N GLU A 39 17.58 18.40 4.50
CA GLU A 39 18.83 19.11 4.82
C GLU A 39 18.72 20.62 4.61
N LEU A 40 17.71 21.10 3.87
CA LEU A 40 17.48 22.53 3.62
C LEU A 40 17.39 23.36 4.92
N PRO A 41 18.30 24.32 5.18
CA PRO A 41 18.23 25.16 6.36
C PRO A 41 17.26 26.34 6.17
N LEU A 42 16.32 26.53 7.10
CA LEU A 42 15.34 27.62 7.02
C LEU A 42 15.99 29.02 6.91
N ALA A 43 17.10 29.24 7.61
CA ALA A 43 17.75 30.56 7.67
C ALA A 43 18.29 31.06 6.32
N THR A 44 18.59 30.17 5.38
CA THR A 44 19.19 30.54 4.08
C THR A 44 18.35 30.08 2.89
N THR A 45 17.15 29.55 3.11
CA THR A 45 16.27 29.07 2.04
C THR A 45 15.20 30.12 1.76
N THR A 46 15.01 30.47 0.48
CA THR A 46 13.97 31.43 0.07
C THR A 46 12.60 30.77 0.03
N ARG A 47 11.53 31.58 0.01
CA ARG A 47 10.17 31.05 -0.05
C ARG A 47 9.92 30.28 -1.35
N GLU A 48 10.45 30.77 -2.45
CA GLU A 48 10.30 30.16 -3.78
C GLU A 48 10.95 28.78 -3.83
N VAL A 49 12.14 28.63 -3.20
CA VAL A 49 12.81 27.33 -3.08
C VAL A 49 11.96 26.39 -2.23
N ILE A 50 11.43 26.84 -1.09
CA ILE A 50 10.54 26.03 -0.24
C ILE A 50 9.33 25.52 -1.03
N ASP A 51 8.65 26.40 -1.76
CA ASP A 51 7.44 26.03 -2.52
C ASP A 51 7.75 25.04 -3.66
N SER A 52 8.88 25.22 -4.35
CA SER A 52 9.37 24.28 -5.36
C SER A 52 9.66 22.91 -4.75
N THR A 53 10.35 22.86 -3.61
CA THR A 53 10.67 21.60 -2.93
C THR A 53 9.41 20.93 -2.39
N ILE A 54 8.42 21.68 -1.87
CA ILE A 54 7.11 21.13 -1.49
C ILE A 54 6.47 20.43 -2.68
N HIS A 55 6.50 21.06 -3.87
CA HIS A 55 5.94 20.47 -5.07
C HIS A 55 6.63 19.16 -5.46
N GLN A 56 7.96 19.14 -5.44
CA GLN A 56 8.74 17.93 -5.71
C GLN A 56 8.42 16.81 -4.71
N VAL A 57 8.49 17.10 -3.41
CA VAL A 57 8.26 16.10 -2.35
C VAL A 57 6.82 15.57 -2.38
N ARG A 58 5.83 16.40 -2.70
CA ARG A 58 4.45 15.93 -2.91
C ARG A 58 4.33 14.99 -4.12
N GLY A 59 5.09 15.23 -5.18
CA GLY A 59 5.21 14.31 -6.31
C GLY A 59 5.72 12.94 -5.86
N HIS A 60 6.82 12.90 -5.11
CA HIS A 60 7.35 11.67 -4.53
C HIS A 60 6.36 10.97 -3.60
N LEU A 61 5.66 11.73 -2.76
CA LEU A 61 4.64 11.20 -1.85
C LEU A 61 3.50 10.53 -2.63
N ASN A 62 2.99 11.19 -3.69
CA ASN A 62 1.93 10.62 -4.54
C ASN A 62 2.38 9.32 -5.23
N LEU A 63 3.62 9.27 -5.73
CA LEU A 63 4.18 8.06 -6.34
C LEU A 63 4.20 6.91 -5.32
N LEU A 64 4.73 7.15 -4.12
CA LEU A 64 4.78 6.13 -3.07
C LEU A 64 3.40 5.66 -2.61
N MET A 65 2.42 6.56 -2.55
CA MET A 65 1.04 6.20 -2.18
C MET A 65 0.33 5.36 -3.25
N GLY A 66 0.83 5.35 -4.50
CA GLY A 66 0.33 4.48 -5.56
C GLY A 66 0.84 3.03 -5.46
N GLU A 67 1.85 2.78 -4.63
CA GLU A 67 2.46 1.46 -4.47
C GLU A 67 1.72 0.59 -3.44
N GLU A 68 1.89 -0.74 -3.57
CA GLU A 68 1.37 -1.69 -2.61
C GLU A 68 2.21 -1.70 -1.32
N LEU A 69 1.80 -0.90 -0.34
CA LEU A 69 2.50 -0.72 0.93
C LEU A 69 1.91 -1.50 2.12
N GLY A 70 0.93 -2.38 1.86
CA GLY A 70 0.24 -3.14 2.91
C GLY A 70 -0.77 -2.31 3.72
N TYR A 71 -1.38 -1.30 3.09
CA TYR A 71 -2.40 -0.43 3.69
C TYR A 71 -3.55 -1.19 4.37
N ASP A 72 -3.95 -2.33 3.80
CA ASP A 72 -5.04 -3.15 4.33
C ASP A 72 -4.61 -4.05 5.50
N SER A 73 -3.31 -4.31 5.64
CA SER A 73 -2.76 -5.30 6.58
C SER A 73 -2.11 -4.70 7.82
N ASP A 74 -1.63 -3.44 7.75
CA ASP A 74 -0.89 -2.79 8.84
C ASP A 74 -1.55 -1.45 9.23
N ASP A 75 -2.06 -1.37 10.47
CA ASP A 75 -2.68 -0.16 11.00
C ASP A 75 -1.71 1.04 11.09
N ALA A 76 -0.41 0.80 11.28
CA ALA A 76 0.59 1.86 11.27
C ALA A 76 0.77 2.44 9.85
N VAL A 77 0.73 1.60 8.82
CA VAL A 77 0.73 2.04 7.42
C VAL A 77 -0.56 2.78 7.11
N ARG A 78 -1.71 2.30 7.58
CA ARG A 78 -3.00 3.00 7.41
C ARG A 78 -2.97 4.41 8.00
N GLU A 79 -2.38 4.58 9.19
CA GLU A 79 -2.20 5.88 9.82
C GLU A 79 -1.23 6.79 9.03
N LEU A 80 -0.17 6.23 8.46
CA LEU A 80 0.73 6.96 7.55
C LEU A 80 -0.01 7.48 6.32
N PHE A 81 -0.86 6.67 5.70
CA PHE A 81 -1.68 7.09 4.56
C PHE A 81 -2.66 8.20 4.94
N ARG A 82 -3.33 8.11 6.10
CA ARG A 82 -4.21 9.19 6.59
C ARG A 82 -3.47 10.51 6.73
N ARG A 83 -2.25 10.48 7.28
CA ARG A 83 -1.39 11.67 7.39
C ARG A 83 -0.97 12.20 6.03
N ALA A 84 -0.61 11.30 5.11
CA ALA A 84 -0.25 11.67 3.75
C ALA A 84 -1.42 12.36 3.03
N TYR A 85 -2.63 11.80 3.09
CA TYR A 85 -3.84 12.44 2.54
C TYR A 85 -4.10 13.80 3.17
N ALA A 86 -3.91 13.94 4.49
CA ALA A 86 -4.08 15.22 5.17
C ALA A 86 -3.03 16.28 4.75
N LEU A 87 -1.82 15.87 4.35
CA LEU A 87 -0.79 16.77 3.84
C LEU A 87 -1.00 17.13 2.36
N LEU A 88 -1.63 16.23 1.59
CA LEU A 88 -1.97 16.47 0.20
C LEU A 88 -3.24 17.30 0.02
N ASP A 89 -4.08 17.38 1.05
CA ASP A 89 -5.31 18.16 1.07
C ASP A 89 -5.05 19.63 0.72
N LEU A 90 -5.85 20.15 -0.23
CA LEU A 90 -5.71 21.52 -0.73
C LEU A 90 -5.97 22.56 0.36
N GLY A 91 -6.87 22.26 1.31
CA GLY A 91 -7.22 23.16 2.40
C GLY A 91 -6.10 23.33 3.44
N ARG A 92 -5.17 22.38 3.52
CA ARG A 92 -4.04 22.39 4.47
C ARG A 92 -2.72 22.81 3.83
N ARG A 93 -2.72 23.07 2.52
CA ARG A 93 -1.53 23.47 1.78
C ARG A 93 -1.17 24.93 2.12
N PRO A 94 0.12 25.24 2.35
CA PRO A 94 0.60 26.61 2.36
C PRO A 94 0.25 27.31 1.05
N ASN A 95 -0.29 28.51 1.14
CA ASN A 95 -0.58 29.38 -0.01
C ASN A 95 0.37 30.59 -0.03
N GLU A 96 0.18 31.49 -0.99
CA GLU A 96 1.01 32.69 -1.15
C GLU A 96 0.95 33.64 0.07
N ALA A 97 -0.14 33.60 0.84
CA ALA A 97 -0.30 34.38 2.06
C ALA A 97 0.29 33.69 3.30
N SER A 98 0.60 32.39 3.24
CA SER A 98 1.21 31.65 4.35
C SER A 98 2.64 32.16 4.59
N PRO A 99 3.05 32.40 5.85
CA PRO A 99 4.44 32.73 6.18
C PRO A 99 5.45 31.64 5.77
N ALA A 100 6.69 32.04 5.47
CA ALA A 100 7.74 31.10 5.05
C ALA A 100 8.02 29.97 6.07
N PHE A 101 7.93 30.27 7.37
CA PHE A 101 8.15 29.25 8.41
C PHE A 101 7.05 28.18 8.40
N GLU A 102 5.79 28.53 8.09
CA GLU A 102 4.69 27.56 8.00
C GLU A 102 4.84 26.65 6.78
N ALA A 103 5.22 27.22 5.63
CA ALA A 103 5.50 26.41 4.45
C ALA A 103 6.70 25.49 4.67
N PHE A 104 7.75 25.98 5.34
CA PHE A 104 8.87 25.13 5.69
C PHE A 104 8.48 24.00 6.66
N ALA A 105 7.64 24.26 7.64
CA ALA A 105 7.11 23.22 8.53
C ALA A 105 6.33 22.16 7.74
N HIS A 106 5.44 22.59 6.84
CA HIS A 106 4.70 21.71 5.95
C HIS A 106 5.63 20.87 5.05
N LEU A 107 6.69 21.47 4.51
CA LEU A 107 7.73 20.75 3.77
C LEU A 107 8.35 19.64 4.62
N ARG A 108 8.75 19.94 5.86
CA ARG A 108 9.38 18.96 6.75
C ARG A 108 8.45 17.81 7.10
N ASP A 109 7.19 18.10 7.37
CA ASP A 109 6.21 17.07 7.70
C ASP A 109 5.92 16.19 6.48
N THR A 110 5.79 16.78 5.29
CA THR A 110 5.60 16.05 4.03
C THR A 110 6.80 15.15 3.73
N ALA A 111 8.03 15.67 3.87
CA ALA A 111 9.24 14.90 3.62
C ALA A 111 9.40 13.73 4.61
N ARG A 112 9.06 13.94 5.89
CA ARG A 112 9.10 12.87 6.91
C ARG A 112 8.09 11.77 6.66
N VAL A 113 6.86 12.11 6.24
CA VAL A 113 5.84 11.12 5.90
C VAL A 113 6.26 10.34 4.66
N ALA A 114 6.76 11.02 3.62
CA ALA A 114 7.28 10.36 2.42
C ALA A 114 8.45 9.43 2.73
N GLN A 115 9.40 9.84 3.59
CA GLN A 115 10.53 9.00 4.00
C GLN A 115 10.05 7.72 4.69
N ARG A 116 9.08 7.81 5.60
CA ARG A 116 8.53 6.62 6.27
C ARG A 116 7.80 5.68 5.30
N LEU A 117 7.12 6.22 4.29
CA LEU A 117 6.50 5.39 3.25
C LEU A 117 7.56 4.71 2.38
N LEU A 118 8.63 5.43 2.03
CA LEU A 118 9.78 4.87 1.31
C LEU A 118 10.43 3.72 2.10
N ASP A 119 10.68 3.90 3.40
CA ASP A 119 11.26 2.85 4.25
C ASP A 119 10.36 1.59 4.27
N ASN A 120 9.03 1.78 4.30
CA ASN A 120 8.07 0.67 4.23
C ASN A 120 8.10 -0.02 2.87
N PHE A 121 8.15 0.75 1.78
CA PHE A 121 8.27 0.23 0.42
C PHE A 121 9.51 -0.63 0.25
N GLU A 122 10.66 -0.13 0.69
CA GLU A 122 11.92 -0.86 0.63
C GLU A 122 11.86 -2.12 1.48
N ARG A 123 11.36 -2.04 2.72
CA ARG A 123 11.19 -3.20 3.60
C ARG A 123 10.37 -4.30 2.94
N LEU A 124 9.27 -3.94 2.28
CA LEU A 124 8.42 -4.90 1.57
C LEU A 124 9.13 -5.47 0.36
N ARG A 125 9.80 -4.65 -0.46
CA ARG A 125 10.59 -5.13 -1.61
C ARG A 125 11.67 -6.13 -1.20
N HIS A 126 12.38 -5.86 -0.12
CA HIS A 126 13.42 -6.76 0.38
C HIS A 126 12.82 -8.07 0.91
N ASN A 127 11.68 -8.02 1.61
CA ASN A 127 11.01 -9.23 2.10
C ASN A 127 10.45 -10.10 0.95
N SER A 128 9.89 -9.46 -0.08
CA SER A 128 9.37 -10.14 -1.27
C SER A 128 10.49 -10.77 -2.13
N ALA A 129 11.65 -10.12 -2.23
CA ALA A 129 12.84 -10.68 -2.89
C ALA A 129 13.46 -11.87 -2.13
N HIS A 130 13.08 -12.08 -0.87
CA HIS A 130 13.49 -13.21 -0.04
C HIS A 130 12.43 -14.31 0.09
N ARG A 131 11.34 -14.28 -0.69
CA ARG A 131 10.46 -15.43 -0.79
C ARG A 131 11.23 -16.55 -1.52
N PRO A 132 11.59 -17.67 -0.85
CA PRO A 132 12.14 -18.80 -1.59
C PRO A 132 11.05 -19.25 -2.58
N GLU A 133 11.37 -19.20 -3.87
CA GLU A 133 10.66 -19.97 -4.89
C GLU A 133 10.42 -21.37 -4.31
N PRO A 134 9.19 -21.92 -4.34
CA PRO A 134 8.97 -23.32 -4.02
C PRO A 134 9.70 -24.15 -5.08
N SER A 135 11.00 -24.36 -4.84
CA SER A 135 11.90 -25.12 -5.66
C SER A 135 11.64 -26.59 -5.35
N GLY A 136 10.60 -27.13 -5.97
CA GLY A 136 10.28 -28.53 -5.89
C GLY A 136 9.10 -28.88 -6.78
N PRO A 137 9.18 -29.96 -7.57
CA PRO A 137 8.01 -30.48 -8.26
C PRO A 137 6.99 -30.86 -7.19
N TRP A 138 5.74 -30.42 -7.37
CA TRP A 138 4.60 -30.85 -6.58
C TRP A 138 4.71 -32.36 -6.28
N PRO A 139 4.54 -32.82 -5.03
CA PRO A 139 4.33 -34.23 -4.82
C PRO A 139 3.07 -34.61 -5.63
N PRO A 140 3.08 -35.73 -6.37
CA PRO A 140 1.87 -36.17 -7.03
C PRO A 140 0.77 -36.30 -5.98
N GLU A 141 -0.39 -35.70 -6.24
CA GLU A 141 -1.63 -35.96 -5.50
C GLU A 141 -1.70 -37.46 -5.21
N GLU A 142 -1.49 -37.85 -3.95
CA GLU A 142 -1.99 -39.11 -3.45
C GLU A 142 -3.51 -39.01 -3.56
N ARG A 143 -4.03 -39.44 -4.71
CA ARG A 143 -5.43 -39.81 -4.85
C ARG A 143 -5.72 -40.76 -3.68
N PRO A 144 -6.61 -40.44 -2.74
CA PRO A 144 -7.03 -41.44 -1.78
C PRO A 144 -7.73 -42.54 -2.56
N GLY A 145 -6.99 -43.65 -2.72
CA GLY A 145 -7.50 -44.89 -3.22
C GLY A 145 -8.71 -45.27 -2.40
N SER A 146 -9.79 -45.53 -3.12
CA SER A 146 -10.93 -46.30 -2.65
C SER A 146 -10.41 -47.55 -1.96
N ASP A 147 -10.62 -47.66 -0.65
CA ASP A 147 -10.74 -48.92 0.10
C ASP A 147 -11.04 -48.61 1.57
N PHE A 148 -12.32 -48.45 1.90
CA PHE A 148 -12.78 -48.71 3.27
C PHE A 148 -14.17 -49.33 3.23
N THR A 149 -14.20 -50.64 2.99
CA THR A 149 -15.39 -51.46 3.21
C THR A 149 -15.36 -52.02 4.63
N SER A 150 -16.20 -51.42 5.48
CA SER A 150 -17.08 -52.01 6.50
C SER A 150 -16.61 -52.89 7.68
N LEU A 151 -17.39 -52.71 8.76
CA LEU A 151 -17.70 -53.60 9.93
C LEU A 151 -16.69 -53.59 11.09
N SER A 152 -17.03 -53.35 12.36
CA SER A 152 -18.26 -53.59 13.17
C SER A 152 -18.33 -52.59 14.35
N ALA A 153 -19.49 -51.99 14.70
CA ALA A 153 -20.38 -52.33 15.84
C ALA A 153 -19.65 -52.51 17.20
N GLN A 154 -20.00 -51.91 18.35
CA GLN A 154 -21.18 -51.21 18.90
C GLN A 154 -20.76 -50.65 20.33
N PRO A 155 -21.61 -50.28 21.33
CA PRO A 155 -22.29 -48.98 21.51
C PRO A 155 -22.27 -48.39 22.98
N GLN A 156 -22.87 -47.20 23.20
CA GLN A 156 -23.39 -46.60 24.47
C GLN A 156 -22.36 -46.35 25.63
N GLU A 157 -22.46 -45.40 26.57
CA GLU A 157 -23.60 -44.69 27.15
C GLU A 157 -23.09 -43.43 27.93
N SER A 158 -23.80 -42.31 27.76
CA SER A 158 -24.30 -41.40 28.80
C SER A 158 -23.57 -41.26 30.16
N ARG A 159 -23.23 -40.01 30.55
CA ARG A 159 -23.71 -39.42 31.82
C ARG A 159 -23.48 -37.90 31.93
N ARG A 160 -24.61 -37.21 32.11
CA ARG A 160 -24.75 -35.84 32.68
C ARG A 160 -24.23 -35.76 34.11
N THR A 161 -23.80 -34.56 34.52
CA THR A 161 -24.13 -33.84 35.79
C THR A 161 -23.35 -32.52 35.79
N THR A 162 -23.97 -31.34 35.60
CA THR A 162 -24.54 -30.43 36.63
C THR A 162 -23.59 -30.02 37.76
N THR A 163 -23.40 -28.71 37.96
CA THR A 163 -23.48 -27.90 39.22
C THR A 163 -22.68 -26.60 39.01
N LYS A 164 -23.29 -25.43 38.78
CA LYS A 164 -23.91 -24.45 39.72
C LYS A 164 -22.96 -23.89 40.79
N GLU A 165 -22.87 -22.55 40.79
CA GLU A 165 -22.75 -21.62 41.94
C GLU A 165 -21.83 -21.97 43.12
N LYS A 166 -20.89 -21.06 43.44
CA LYS A 166 -20.89 -20.42 44.76
C LYS A 166 -20.11 -19.10 44.78
N THR A 167 -20.86 -18.05 45.14
CA THR A 167 -20.56 -16.86 45.96
C THR A 167 -19.14 -16.30 46.00
#